data_AF-A0A1C3P817-F1
#
_entry.id   AF-A0A1C3P817-F1
#
_cell.length_a   1.000
_cell.length_b   1.000
_cell.length_c   1.000
_cell.angle_alpha   90.00
_cell.angle_beta   90.00
_cell.angle_gamma   90.00
#
_symmetry.space_group_name_H-M   'P 1'
#
loop_
_entity.id
_entity.type
_entity.pdbx_description
1 polymer ?
#
loop_
_entity_poly.entity_id
_entity_poly.type
_entity_poly.pdbx_seq_one_letter_code
_entity_poly.pdbx_strand_id
1 'polypeptide(L)'
;MSVPFREVGRQTGSVASRYLYDTEFIERSEGGHLWLDLVSIGIVSEDGTREYYAVSTEFDPAFAVPWVRRNVLDKLPPPSDPSWRSRARIRSDIIEFLGLAGPPELWAWYAAYDHVVLCQLFGTMTDLPRLFPRFTRDLRQLWEDVGRPPLPPPPHDAHDALADARHNLDRWRVLAPLRARLSPAPAK
;
A
#
# COMPACT_ATOMS: atom_id res chain seq x y z
N MET A 1 26.42 -7.08 -51.02
CA MET A 1 26.10 -7.95 -49.87
C MET A 1 25.49 -7.05 -48.80
N SER A 2 24.17 -7.07 -48.68
CA SER A 2 23.39 -6.24 -47.76
C SER A 2 23.15 -7.02 -46.47
N VAL A 3 23.55 -6.45 -45.33
CA VAL A 3 23.28 -7.01 -44.00
C VAL A 3 21.84 -6.65 -43.61
N PRO A 4 20.98 -7.60 -43.22
CA PRO A 4 19.62 -7.27 -42.84
C PRO A 4 19.60 -6.59 -41.46
N PHE A 5 18.87 -5.48 -41.39
CA PHE A 5 18.55 -4.76 -40.17
C PHE A 5 17.66 -5.67 -39.30
N ARG A 6 18.15 -6.08 -38.12
CA ARG A 6 17.33 -6.80 -37.14
C ARG A 6 16.24 -5.87 -36.64
N GLU A 7 14.98 -6.27 -36.79
CA GLU A 7 13.87 -5.67 -36.07
C GLU A 7 14.15 -5.76 -34.57
N VAL A 8 14.34 -4.60 -33.95
CA VAL A 8 14.30 -4.46 -32.50
C VAL A 8 12.84 -4.70 -32.10
N GLY A 9 12.58 -5.84 -31.48
CA GLY A 9 11.28 -6.16 -30.90
C GLY A 9 10.81 -4.99 -30.02
N ARG A 10 9.57 -4.56 -30.24
CA ARG A 10 8.90 -3.59 -29.35
C ARG A 10 9.01 -4.12 -27.92
N GLN A 11 9.77 -3.45 -27.07
CA GLN A 11 9.56 -3.55 -25.63
C GLN A 11 8.15 -3.04 -25.38
N THR A 12 7.23 -3.96 -25.10
CA THR A 12 5.97 -3.63 -24.45
C THR A 12 6.36 -2.92 -23.16
N GLY A 13 6.03 -1.63 -23.06
CA GLY A 13 6.30 -0.84 -21.86
C GLY A 13 5.82 -1.62 -20.64
N SER A 14 6.67 -1.79 -19.62
CA SER A 14 6.32 -2.60 -18.45
C SER A 14 5.01 -2.07 -17.89
N VAL A 15 4.02 -2.95 -17.73
CA VAL A 15 2.79 -2.60 -17.01
C VAL A 15 3.21 -2.02 -15.67
N ALA A 16 2.71 -0.83 -15.31
CA ALA A 16 3.03 -0.21 -14.03
C ALA A 16 2.76 -1.22 -12.90
N SER A 17 3.78 -1.52 -12.10
CA SER A 17 3.67 -2.45 -10.98
C SER A 17 2.65 -1.92 -9.98
N ARG A 18 1.65 -2.75 -9.64
CA ARG A 18 0.64 -2.40 -8.63
C ARG A 18 0.98 -3.01 -7.29
N TYR A 19 0.70 -2.24 -6.25
CA TYR A 19 0.94 -2.62 -4.87
C TYR A 19 -0.28 -2.31 -4.03
N LEU A 20 -0.59 -3.25 -3.16
CA LEU A 20 -1.72 -3.19 -2.27
C LEU A 20 -1.16 -3.08 -0.86
N TYR A 21 -1.65 -2.12 -0.10
CA TYR A 21 -1.09 -1.85 1.20
C TYR A 21 -2.18 -1.50 2.21
N ASP A 22 -1.76 -1.48 3.45
CA ASP A 22 -2.53 -1.07 4.61
C ASP A 22 -1.56 -0.50 5.65
N THR A 23 -2.03 0.43 6.48
CA THR A 23 -1.28 0.98 7.59
C THR A 23 -2.10 0.96 8.87
N GLU A 24 -1.41 0.63 9.96
CA GLU A 24 -1.92 0.87 11.30
C GLU A 24 -1.25 2.11 11.87
N PHE A 25 -2.00 2.96 12.57
CA PHE A 25 -1.51 4.24 13.08
C PHE A 25 -2.26 4.69 14.33
N ILE A 26 -1.65 5.61 15.08
CA ILE A 26 -2.28 6.30 16.20
C ILE A 26 -2.61 7.72 15.77
N GLU A 27 -3.88 8.10 15.92
CA GLU A 27 -4.32 9.49 15.82
C GLU A 27 -3.96 10.21 17.12
N ARG A 28 -2.78 10.83 17.15
CA ARG A 28 -2.25 11.51 18.33
C ARG A 28 -2.69 12.96 18.36
N SER A 29 -3.29 13.38 19.46
CA SER A 29 -3.56 14.79 19.76
C SER A 29 -2.58 15.30 20.81
N GLU A 30 -1.76 16.30 20.44
CA GLU A 30 -0.80 16.92 21.34
C GLU A 30 -0.61 18.39 20.98
N GLY A 31 -0.55 19.26 21.99
CA GLY A 31 -0.25 20.69 21.79
C GLY A 31 -1.28 21.43 20.91
N GLY A 32 -2.52 20.94 20.82
CA GLY A 32 -3.56 21.49 19.93
C GLY A 32 -3.45 21.04 18.47
N HIS A 33 -2.55 20.11 18.16
CA HIS A 33 -2.37 19.54 16.83
C HIS A 33 -2.80 18.07 16.79
N LEU A 34 -3.17 17.59 15.60
CA LEU A 34 -3.46 16.19 15.31
C LEU A 34 -2.37 15.62 14.40
N TRP A 35 -1.86 14.44 14.77
CA TRP A 35 -0.79 13.74 14.09
C TRP A 35 -1.23 12.30 13.80
N LEU A 36 -0.74 11.75 12.70
CA LEU A 36 -0.92 10.34 12.36
C LEU A 36 0.43 9.63 12.55
N ASP A 37 0.59 8.97 13.70
CA ASP A 37 1.82 8.27 14.03
C ASP A 37 1.75 6.85 13.48
N LEU A 38 2.56 6.55 12.46
CA LEU A 38 2.66 5.21 11.88
C LEU A 38 3.03 4.18 12.95
N VAL A 39 2.18 3.17 13.15
CA VAL A 39 2.48 1.98 13.94
C VAL A 39 3.11 0.90 13.06
N SER A 40 2.45 0.48 11.98
CA SER A 40 2.97 -0.52 11.05
C SER A 40 2.44 -0.34 9.63
N ILE A 41 3.17 -0.88 8.65
CA ILE A 41 2.77 -0.88 7.24
C ILE A 41 3.00 -2.26 6.64
N GLY A 42 2.00 -2.75 5.91
CA GLY A 42 2.08 -3.96 5.09
C GLY A 42 1.89 -3.63 3.62
N ILE A 43 2.70 -4.21 2.72
CA ILE A 43 2.60 -3.99 1.27
C ILE A 43 2.77 -5.33 0.54
N VAL A 44 1.90 -5.60 -0.43
CA VAL A 44 1.92 -6.80 -1.26
C VAL A 44 1.90 -6.40 -2.74
N SER A 45 2.70 -7.04 -3.58
CA SER A 45 2.64 -6.85 -5.04
C SER A 45 1.40 -7.51 -5.64
N GLU A 46 0.89 -6.98 -6.75
CA GLU A 46 -0.31 -7.54 -7.42
C GLU A 46 -0.17 -9.01 -7.85
N ASP A 47 1.03 -9.47 -8.19
CA ASP A 47 1.30 -10.88 -8.49
C ASP A 47 1.38 -11.77 -7.24
N GLY A 48 1.38 -11.17 -6.04
CA GLY A 48 1.51 -11.86 -4.76
C GLY A 48 2.89 -12.45 -4.47
N THR A 49 3.92 -12.13 -5.28
CA THR A 49 5.25 -12.74 -5.14
C THR A 49 6.15 -12.01 -4.16
N ARG A 50 5.83 -10.76 -3.81
CA ARG A 50 6.61 -9.93 -2.90
C ARG A 50 5.74 -9.33 -1.83
N GLU A 51 6.26 -9.35 -0.62
CA GLU A 51 5.63 -8.79 0.56
C GLU A 51 6.65 -7.97 1.34
N TYR A 52 6.18 -6.88 1.93
CA TYR A 52 6.93 -6.04 2.84
C TYR A 52 6.09 -5.78 4.08
N TYR A 53 6.70 -5.87 5.24
CA TYR A 53 6.09 -5.53 6.51
C TYR A 53 7.11 -4.90 7.43
N ALA A 54 6.71 -3.84 8.12
CA ALA A 54 7.51 -3.22 9.16
C ALA A 54 6.63 -2.57 10.23
N VAL A 55 7.15 -2.57 11.45
CA VAL A 55 6.60 -1.86 12.60
C VAL A 55 7.54 -0.70 12.92
N SER A 56 7.00 0.50 13.10
CA SER A 56 7.80 1.67 13.45
C SER A 56 8.27 1.58 14.89
N THR A 57 9.55 1.86 15.14
CA THR A 57 10.08 2.02 16.50
C THR A 57 9.82 3.41 17.09
N GLU A 58 9.08 4.28 16.40
CA GLU A 58 9.01 5.72 16.71
C GLU A 58 7.60 6.21 17.11
N PHE A 59 6.57 5.36 17.07
CA PHE A 59 5.27 5.73 17.63
C PHE A 59 5.31 5.67 19.16
N ASP A 60 4.54 6.53 19.83
CA ASP A 60 4.39 6.48 21.27
C ASP A 60 3.10 5.72 21.65
N PRO A 61 3.20 4.50 22.21
CA PRO A 61 2.03 3.70 22.59
C PRO A 61 1.21 4.35 23.72
N ALA A 62 1.70 5.38 24.42
CA ALA A 62 0.93 6.09 25.44
C ALA A 62 -0.31 6.78 24.85
N PHE A 63 -0.23 7.24 23.60
CA PHE A 63 -1.35 7.90 22.90
C PHE A 63 -2.38 6.91 22.32
N ALA A 64 -2.11 5.61 22.35
CA ALA A 64 -3.04 4.61 21.84
C ALA A 64 -4.31 4.53 22.70
N VAL A 65 -5.47 4.76 22.07
CA VAL A 65 -6.79 4.53 22.66
C VAL A 65 -7.01 3.04 22.93
N PRO A 66 -7.96 2.66 23.83
CA PRO A 66 -8.16 1.26 24.18
C PRO A 66 -8.48 0.34 23.01
N TRP A 67 -9.11 0.86 21.95
CA TRP A 67 -9.38 0.10 20.73
C TRP A 67 -8.09 -0.26 19.98
N VAL A 68 -7.19 0.71 19.77
CA VAL A 68 -5.89 0.50 19.09
C VAL A 68 -5.02 -0.47 19.89
N ARG A 69 -4.99 -0.36 21.22
CA ARG A 69 -4.25 -1.30 22.07
C ARG A 69 -4.66 -2.75 21.81
N ARG A 70 -5.96 -3.04 21.95
CA ARG A 70 -6.50 -4.41 21.85
C ARG A 70 -6.47 -4.98 20.43
N ASN A 71 -6.69 -4.14 19.43
CA ASN A 71 -6.87 -4.62 18.06
C ASN A 71 -5.59 -4.52 17.23
N VAL A 72 -4.65 -3.65 17.60
CA VAL A 72 -3.42 -3.39 16.83
C VAL A 72 -2.20 -3.77 17.66
N LEU A 73 -1.97 -3.08 18.79
CA LEU A 73 -0.71 -3.22 19.54
C LEU A 73 -0.49 -4.63 20.10
N ASP A 74 -1.55 -5.27 20.57
CA ASP A 74 -1.51 -6.64 21.11
C ASP A 74 -1.20 -7.70 20.04
N LYS A 75 -1.24 -7.34 18.75
CA LYS A 75 -0.91 -8.22 17.61
C LYS A 75 0.49 -8.01 17.07
N LEU A 76 1.20 -6.97 17.53
CA LEU A 76 2.54 -6.67 17.04
C LEU A 76 3.51 -7.82 17.37
N PRO A 77 4.50 -8.06 16.50
CA PRO A 77 5.54 -9.04 16.77
C PRO A 77 6.37 -8.66 18.01
N PRO A 78 7.05 -9.64 18.64
CA PRO A 78 7.88 -9.37 19.81
C PRO A 78 8.96 -8.32 19.51
N PRO A 79 9.40 -7.49 20.48
CA PRO A 79 10.36 -6.40 20.24
C PRO A 79 11.71 -6.79 19.63
N SER A 80 12.09 -8.08 19.71
CA SER A 80 13.31 -8.62 19.09
C SER A 80 13.14 -8.97 17.61
N ASP A 81 11.93 -8.88 17.06
CA ASP A 81 11.64 -9.22 15.68
C ASP A 81 12.26 -8.21 14.71
N PRO A 82 12.89 -8.64 13.59
CA PRO A 82 13.56 -7.75 12.65
C PRO A 82 12.61 -6.85 11.82
N SER A 83 11.30 -7.02 11.94
CA SER A 83 10.30 -6.12 11.36
C SER A 83 10.23 -4.76 12.07
N TRP A 84 10.69 -4.66 13.32
CA TRP A 84 10.80 -3.38 14.02
C TRP A 84 11.90 -2.51 13.39
N ARG A 85 11.53 -1.36 12.84
CA ARG A 85 12.41 -0.47 12.06
C ARG A 85 12.15 1.00 12.37
N SER A 86 13.19 1.82 12.26
CA SER A 86 13.03 3.27 12.27
C SER A 86 12.24 3.73 11.04
N ARG A 87 11.52 4.85 11.13
CA ARG A 87 10.80 5.48 10.01
C ARG A 87 11.74 5.76 8.83
N ALA A 88 12.97 6.18 9.12
CA ALA A 88 14.00 6.40 8.11
C ALA A 88 14.36 5.12 7.35
N ARG A 89 14.43 3.97 8.04
CA ARG A 89 14.67 2.67 7.43
C ARG A 89 13.46 2.21 6.61
N ILE A 90 12.25 2.32 7.18
CA ILE A 90 10.98 1.98 6.50
C ILE A 90 10.86 2.74 5.18
N ARG A 91 11.13 4.05 5.18
CA ARG A 91 11.16 4.88 3.97
C ARG A 91 12.09 4.31 2.90
N SER A 92 13.32 3.97 3.26
CA SER A 92 14.30 3.43 2.31
C SER A 92 13.87 2.06 1.77
N ASP A 93 13.36 1.18 2.64
CA ASP A 93 12.89 -0.14 2.24
C ASP A 93 11.70 -0.05 1.28
N ILE A 94 10.77 0.89 1.49
CA ILE A 94 9.62 1.09 0.59
C ILE A 94 10.09 1.56 -0.79
N ILE A 95 11.07 2.46 -0.87
CA ILE A 95 11.65 2.89 -2.16
C ILE A 95 12.23 1.68 -2.90
N GLU A 96 12.99 0.84 -2.19
CA GLU A 96 13.61 -0.37 -2.74
C GLU A 96 12.53 -1.37 -3.18
N PHE A 97 11.56 -1.65 -2.32
CA PHE A 97 10.48 -2.60 -2.56
C PHE A 97 9.60 -2.21 -3.74
N LEU A 98 9.24 -0.93 -3.85
CA LEU A 98 8.40 -0.46 -4.96
C LEU A 98 9.14 -0.52 -6.31
N GLY A 99 10.47 -0.58 -6.31
CA GLY A 99 11.29 -0.78 -7.50
C GLY A 99 10.94 0.21 -8.60
N LEU A 100 11.28 1.49 -8.40
CA LEU A 100 10.84 2.64 -9.20
C LEU A 100 11.38 2.69 -10.65
N ALA A 101 11.34 1.58 -11.40
CA ALA A 101 11.58 1.52 -12.84
C ALA A 101 10.50 2.30 -13.64
N GLY A 102 9.36 2.55 -13.01
CA GLY A 102 8.28 3.45 -13.44
C GLY A 102 7.43 3.86 -12.22
N PRO A 103 6.46 4.78 -12.37
CA PRO A 103 5.57 5.15 -11.28
C PRO A 103 4.65 3.98 -10.92
N PRO A 104 4.69 3.43 -9.69
CA PRO A 104 3.83 2.32 -9.31
C PRO A 104 2.36 2.75 -9.20
N GLU A 105 1.41 1.81 -9.21
CA GLU A 105 0.05 2.08 -8.74
C GLU A 105 -0.08 1.64 -7.29
N LEU A 106 -0.49 2.55 -6.40
CA LEU A 106 -0.85 2.21 -5.02
C LEU A 106 -2.36 2.00 -4.91
N TRP A 107 -2.73 0.96 -4.17
CA TRP A 107 -4.11 0.58 -3.87
C TRP A 107 -4.27 0.26 -2.39
N ALA A 108 -5.33 0.78 -1.78
CA ALA A 108 -5.73 0.44 -0.41
C ALA A 108 -7.25 0.50 -0.28
N TRP A 109 -7.81 0.00 0.82
CA TRP A 109 -9.23 0.01 1.10
C TRP A 109 -9.55 1.12 2.10
N TYR A 110 -10.34 2.14 1.72
CA TYR A 110 -10.47 3.40 2.48
C TYR A 110 -9.15 4.18 2.62
N ALA A 111 -8.49 4.41 1.49
CA ALA A 111 -7.07 4.74 1.40
C ALA A 111 -6.62 6.13 1.92
N ALA A 112 -7.54 6.97 2.40
CA ALA A 112 -7.25 8.38 2.61
C ALA A 112 -6.19 8.62 3.70
N TYR A 113 -6.38 8.02 4.88
CA TYR A 113 -5.45 8.17 6.00
C TYR A 113 -4.16 7.41 5.75
N ASP A 114 -4.24 6.19 5.21
CA ASP A 114 -3.07 5.39 4.81
C ASP A 114 -2.14 6.15 3.86
N HIS A 115 -2.72 6.87 2.90
CA HIS A 115 -1.94 7.65 1.97
C HIS A 115 -1.18 8.78 2.67
N VAL A 116 -1.81 9.48 3.63
CA VAL A 116 -1.15 10.53 4.41
C VAL A 116 -0.02 9.93 5.26
N VAL A 117 -0.29 8.83 5.97
CA VAL A 117 0.68 8.13 6.82
C VAL A 117 1.90 7.68 6.02
N LEU A 118 1.67 7.06 4.85
CA LEU A 118 2.73 6.65 3.93
C LEU A 118 3.53 7.85 3.42
N CYS A 119 2.88 8.93 2.98
CA CYS A 119 3.57 10.11 2.47
C CYS A 119 4.38 10.84 3.55
N GLN A 120 3.91 10.87 4.80
CA GLN A 120 4.61 11.49 5.93
C GLN A 120 5.93 10.79 6.29
N LEU A 121 6.19 9.56 5.80
CA LEU A 121 7.53 8.97 5.89
C LEU A 121 8.60 9.79 5.15
N PHE A 122 8.20 10.56 4.15
CA PHE A 122 9.09 11.38 3.33
C PHE A 122 9.22 12.83 3.81
N GLY A 123 8.34 13.26 4.72
CA GLY A 123 8.25 14.64 5.18
C GLY A 123 6.99 15.33 4.63
N THR A 124 7.17 16.50 4.04
CA THR A 124 6.08 17.25 3.40
C THR A 124 5.82 16.76 1.98
N MET A 125 4.73 17.21 1.36
CA MET A 125 4.41 16.82 -0.03
C MET A 125 5.51 17.18 -1.03
N THR A 126 6.32 18.22 -0.76
CA THR A 126 7.44 18.61 -1.63
C THR A 126 8.63 17.66 -1.55
N ASP A 127 8.71 16.86 -0.50
CA ASP A 127 9.81 15.92 -0.24
C ASP A 127 9.57 14.54 -0.87
N LEU A 128 8.37 14.30 -1.43
CA LEU A 128 8.03 13.04 -2.07
C LEU A 128 8.91 12.78 -3.31
N PRO A 129 9.52 11.58 -3.45
CA PRO A 129 10.34 11.24 -4.61
C PRO A 129 9.60 11.44 -5.93
N ARG A 130 10.27 11.92 -6.98
CA ARG A 130 9.63 12.31 -8.25
C ARG A 130 8.73 11.23 -8.86
N LEU A 131 9.06 9.94 -8.72
CA LEU A 131 8.27 8.83 -9.27
C LEU A 131 7.25 8.25 -8.28
N PHE A 132 7.21 8.71 -7.03
CA PHE A 132 6.30 8.21 -6.02
C PHE A 132 4.84 8.61 -6.31
N PRO A 133 3.82 7.75 -6.21
CA PRO A 133 2.46 8.16 -6.56
C PRO A 133 1.91 9.25 -5.63
N ARG A 134 1.17 10.23 -6.19
CA ARG A 134 0.60 11.39 -5.45
C ARG A 134 -0.85 11.16 -5.02
N PHE A 135 -1.35 9.96 -5.27
CA PHE A 135 -2.63 9.50 -4.81
C PHE A 135 -2.57 7.98 -4.66
N THR A 136 -3.43 7.46 -3.80
CA THR A 136 -3.74 6.04 -3.72
C THR A 136 -5.09 5.80 -4.36
N ARG A 137 -5.23 4.72 -5.13
CA ARG A 137 -6.50 4.28 -5.68
C ARG A 137 -7.27 3.53 -4.59
N ASP A 138 -8.56 3.84 -4.47
CA ASP A 138 -9.39 3.26 -3.42
C ASP A 138 -10.12 2.00 -3.93
N LEU A 139 -9.81 0.84 -3.34
CA LEU A 139 -10.47 -0.42 -3.63
C LEU A 139 -11.95 -0.40 -3.25
N ARG A 140 -12.33 0.33 -2.21
CA ARG A 140 -13.73 0.48 -1.79
C ARG A 140 -14.53 1.20 -2.87
N GLN A 141 -13.95 2.23 -3.47
CA GLN A 141 -14.56 2.95 -4.60
C GLN A 141 -14.70 2.01 -5.80
N LEU A 142 -13.63 1.30 -6.17
CA LEU A 142 -13.69 0.34 -7.28
C LEU A 142 -14.78 -0.73 -7.06
N TRP A 143 -14.96 -1.22 -5.83
CA TRP A 143 -16.01 -2.17 -5.49
C TRP A 143 -17.42 -1.61 -5.74
N GLU A 144 -17.66 -0.30 -5.54
CA GLU A 144 -18.93 0.32 -5.94
C GLU A 144 -19.08 0.39 -7.45
N ASP A 145 -18.04 0.86 -8.13
CA ASP A 145 -18.05 1.09 -9.57
C ASP A 145 -18.34 -0.19 -10.37
N VAL A 146 -17.93 -1.35 -9.85
CA VAL A 146 -18.18 -2.66 -10.49
C VAL A 146 -19.45 -3.38 -9.98
N GLY A 147 -20.33 -2.66 -9.27
CA GLY A 147 -21.64 -3.18 -8.87
C GLY A 147 -21.66 -4.03 -7.59
N ARG A 148 -20.70 -3.81 -6.68
CA ARG A 148 -20.64 -4.42 -5.34
C ARG A 148 -20.69 -5.96 -5.33
N PRO A 149 -19.83 -6.66 -6.09
CA PRO A 149 -19.78 -8.12 -6.08
C PRO A 149 -19.46 -8.66 -4.68
N PRO A 150 -19.82 -9.92 -4.35
CA PRO A 150 -19.36 -10.56 -3.12
C PRO A 150 -17.83 -10.55 -3.04
N LEU A 151 -17.31 -10.17 -1.87
CA LEU A 151 -15.88 -10.17 -1.56
C LEU A 151 -15.56 -11.27 -0.53
N PRO A 152 -14.30 -11.73 -0.46
CA PRO A 152 -13.86 -12.61 0.63
C PRO A 152 -14.15 -11.97 1.99
N PRO A 153 -14.45 -12.77 3.03
CA PRO A 153 -14.64 -12.24 4.38
C PRO A 153 -13.32 -11.66 4.93
N PRO A 154 -13.38 -10.71 5.88
CA PRO A 154 -12.19 -10.20 6.55
C PRO A 154 -11.33 -11.32 7.16
N PRO A 155 -9.99 -11.16 7.21
CA PRO A 155 -9.10 -12.16 7.78
C PRO A 155 -9.28 -12.24 9.31
N HIS A 156 -8.90 -13.38 9.90
CA HIS A 156 -9.01 -13.58 11.36
C HIS A 156 -8.09 -12.65 12.15
N ASP A 157 -6.94 -12.31 11.56
CA ASP A 157 -5.90 -11.43 12.05
C ASP A 157 -6.03 -9.99 11.50
N ALA A 158 -7.23 -9.56 11.07
CA ALA A 158 -7.49 -8.17 10.67
C ALA A 158 -6.99 -7.17 11.71
N HIS A 159 -6.53 -5.99 11.30
CA HIS A 159 -5.74 -5.03 12.08
C HIS A 159 -4.27 -5.45 12.32
N ASP A 160 -3.80 -6.43 11.55
CA ASP A 160 -2.39 -6.59 11.19
C ASP A 160 -2.22 -6.06 9.77
N ALA A 161 -1.34 -5.06 9.59
CA ALA A 161 -1.22 -4.35 8.32
C ALA A 161 -0.79 -5.27 7.14
N LEU A 162 -0.03 -6.34 7.38
CA LEU A 162 0.31 -7.27 6.30
C LEU A 162 -0.86 -8.21 5.98
N ALA A 163 -1.58 -8.69 6.99
CA ALA A 163 -2.79 -9.47 6.79
C ALA A 163 -3.85 -8.67 6.01
N ASP A 164 -4.03 -7.39 6.33
CA ASP A 164 -4.97 -6.52 5.63
C ASP A 164 -4.50 -6.15 4.22
N ALA A 165 -3.19 -5.95 4.00
CA ALA A 165 -2.64 -5.80 2.65
C ALA A 165 -2.83 -7.06 1.78
N ARG A 166 -2.66 -8.26 2.34
CA ARG A 166 -2.99 -9.53 1.66
C ARG A 166 -4.48 -9.64 1.37
N HIS A 167 -5.33 -9.24 2.31
CA HIS A 167 -6.76 -9.23 2.10
C HIS A 167 -7.19 -8.22 1.01
N ASN A 168 -6.51 -7.07 0.93
CA ASN A 168 -6.68 -6.14 -0.18
C ASN A 168 -6.31 -6.81 -1.53
N LEU A 169 -5.30 -7.70 -1.57
CA LEU A 169 -4.97 -8.48 -2.78
C LEU A 169 -6.07 -9.45 -3.16
N ASP A 170 -6.68 -10.12 -2.17
CA ASP A 170 -7.80 -11.01 -2.44
C ASP A 170 -9.04 -10.25 -2.95
N ARG A 171 -9.32 -9.05 -2.43
CA ARG A 171 -10.34 -8.15 -2.99
C ARG A 171 -9.99 -7.77 -4.44
N TRP A 172 -8.75 -7.38 -4.69
CA TRP A 172 -8.29 -7.00 -6.02
C TRP A 172 -8.46 -8.12 -7.05
N ARG A 173 -8.15 -9.37 -6.70
CA ARG A 173 -8.33 -10.54 -7.58
C ARG A 173 -9.79 -10.72 -8.04
N VAL A 174 -10.77 -10.30 -7.23
CA VAL A 174 -12.19 -10.26 -7.61
C VAL A 174 -12.51 -9.03 -8.46
N LEU A 175 -11.99 -7.86 -8.09
CA LEU A 175 -12.36 -6.58 -8.68
C LEU A 175 -11.68 -6.29 -10.04
N ALA A 176 -10.42 -6.68 -10.21
CA ALA A 176 -9.63 -6.34 -11.39
C ALA A 176 -10.23 -6.87 -12.72
N PRO A 177 -10.72 -8.12 -12.80
CA PRO A 177 -11.38 -8.62 -14.01
C PRO A 177 -12.69 -7.87 -14.34
N LEU A 178 -13.39 -7.36 -13.34
CA LEU A 178 -14.64 -6.60 -13.53
C LEU A 178 -14.35 -5.16 -13.96
N ARG A 179 -13.33 -4.54 -13.37
CA ARG A 179 -12.82 -3.22 -13.77
C ARG A 179 -12.48 -3.19 -15.26
N ALA A 180 -11.84 -4.24 -15.77
CA ALA A 180 -11.46 -4.32 -17.19
C ALA A 180 -12.66 -4.26 -18.14
N ARG A 181 -13.87 -4.64 -17.67
CA ARG A 181 -15.12 -4.59 -18.45
C ARG A 181 -15.78 -3.21 -18.46
N LEU A 182 -15.39 -2.32 -17.54
CA LEU A 182 -15.87 -0.93 -17.52
C LEU A 182 -15.21 -0.07 -18.61
N SER A 183 -14.05 -0.48 -19.13
CA SER A 183 -13.42 0.18 -20.26
C SER A 183 -14.24 -0.09 -21.54
N PRO A 184 -14.79 0.94 -22.20
CA PRO A 184 -15.44 0.73 -23.48
C PRO A 184 -14.41 0.15 -24.47
N ALA A 185 -14.83 -0.82 -25.29
CA ALA A 185 -14.03 -1.23 -26.44
C ALA A 185 -13.66 0.02 -27.26
N PRO A 186 -12.43 0.11 -27.80
CA PRO A 186 -12.07 1.25 -28.64
C PRO A 186 -13.10 1.38 -29.76
N ALA A 187 -13.65 2.59 -29.93
CA ALA A 187 -14.53 2.90 -31.05
C ALA A 187 -13.80 2.52 -32.35
N LYS A 188 -14.46 1.72 -33.20
CA LYS A 188 -13.96 1.35 -34.53
C LYS A 188 -13.78 2.57 -35.41
#